data_AF-A0A947KZI6-F1
#
_entry.id   AF-A0A947KZI6-F1
#
_cell.length_a   1.000
_cell.length_b   1.000
_cell.length_c   1.000
_cell.angle_alpha   90.00
_cell.angle_beta   90.00
_cell.angle_gamma   90.00
#
_symmetry.space_group_name_H-M   'P 1'
#
loop_
_entity.id
_entity.type
_entity.pdbx_description
1 polymer ?
#
loop_
_entity_poly.entity_id
_entity_poly.type
_entity_poly.pdbx_seq_one_letter_code
_entity_poly.pdbx_strand_id
1 'polypeptide(L)'
;MFASINRPGWRDGAVQHGNTRVRVALFVGLMSLSITACGESAIEKAKRRHDWVQENGTFGELCVATKAVQEAYFDANDMEQFNFWHTSADAACANAQLLGASTPVKEAVSQESDGSR
;
A
#
# COMPACT_ATOMS: atom_id res chain seq x y z
N MET A 1 -5.14 17.29 -35.16
CA MET A 1 -6.24 17.33 -34.17
C MET A 1 -6.47 15.91 -33.67
N PHE A 2 -6.56 15.78 -32.34
CA PHE A 2 -6.80 14.59 -31.50
C PHE A 2 -5.76 13.45 -31.48
N ALA A 3 -5.08 13.40 -30.34
CA ALA A 3 -4.34 12.26 -29.82
C ALA A 3 -5.31 11.16 -29.35
N SER A 4 -4.89 9.90 -29.46
CA SER A 4 -5.40 8.82 -28.60
C SER A 4 -4.33 7.77 -28.35
N ILE A 5 -4.16 7.55 -27.06
CA ILE A 5 -3.29 6.60 -26.37
C ILE A 5 -3.83 5.19 -26.64
N ASN A 6 -2.99 4.22 -26.97
CA ASN A 6 -3.32 2.83 -26.73
C ASN A 6 -2.08 2.00 -26.37
N ARG A 7 -2.19 1.36 -25.20
CA ARG A 7 -1.16 0.58 -24.51
C ARG A 7 -0.79 -0.66 -25.34
N PRO A 8 0.50 -1.01 -25.51
CA PRO A 8 0.85 -2.40 -25.80
C PRO A 8 0.73 -3.18 -24.49
N GLY A 9 -0.06 -4.25 -24.40
CA GLY A 9 -0.17 -5.29 -25.42
C GLY A 9 1.01 -6.23 -25.23
N TRP A 10 0.69 -7.46 -24.89
CA TRP A 10 1.61 -8.47 -24.39
C TRP A 10 2.71 -8.86 -25.40
N ARG A 11 3.80 -9.36 -24.81
CA ARG A 11 5.05 -9.85 -25.42
C ARG A 11 4.79 -10.88 -26.51
N ASP A 12 5.62 -10.86 -27.56
CA ASP A 12 6.09 -12.06 -28.25
C ASP A 12 7.49 -11.81 -28.84
N GLY A 13 8.42 -12.72 -28.57
CA GLY A 13 9.81 -12.64 -29.05
C GLY A 13 10.74 -13.55 -28.25
N ALA A 14 10.73 -14.84 -28.56
CA ALA A 14 11.65 -15.86 -28.05
C ALA A 14 13.00 -15.82 -28.79
N VAL A 15 14.15 -15.99 -28.10
CA VAL A 15 15.37 -16.63 -28.64
C VAL A 15 16.22 -17.26 -27.51
N GLN A 16 16.39 -18.58 -27.65
CA GLN A 16 17.50 -19.51 -27.37
C GLN A 16 18.68 -19.14 -26.43
N HIS A 17 18.99 -20.10 -25.55
CA HIS A 17 20.22 -20.20 -24.76
C HIS A 17 21.38 -20.79 -25.60
N GLY A 18 22.33 -19.94 -26.00
CA GLY A 18 23.68 -20.31 -26.44
C GLY A 18 24.69 -19.79 -25.41
N ASN A 19 25.60 -20.65 -24.97
CA ASN A 19 26.54 -20.50 -23.84
C ASN A 19 27.41 -19.24 -23.90
N THR A 20 26.80 -18.10 -23.61
CA THR A 20 27.35 -16.74 -23.64
C THR A 20 26.71 -16.03 -22.46
N ARG A 21 27.53 -15.30 -21.69
CA ARG A 21 27.15 -14.56 -20.48
C ARG A 21 25.80 -13.83 -20.63
N VAL A 22 24.69 -14.42 -20.17
CA VAL A 22 23.41 -13.73 -20.04
C VAL A 22 22.62 -14.30 -18.86
N ARG A 23 22.21 -13.36 -18.01
CA ARG A 23 21.18 -13.35 -16.99
C ARG A 23 19.94 -14.24 -17.27
N VAL A 24 19.44 -14.85 -16.18
CA VAL A 24 18.02 -15.23 -15.92
C VAL A 24 17.43 -16.43 -16.67
N ALA A 25 17.14 -17.49 -15.93
CA ALA A 25 15.77 -17.97 -15.66
C ALA A 25 15.84 -19.17 -14.68
N LEU A 26 15.40 -19.08 -13.42
CA LEU A 26 14.03 -19.10 -12.90
C LEU A 26 13.34 -20.48 -13.03
N PHE A 27 13.08 -21.08 -11.86
CA PHE A 27 11.92 -21.91 -11.50
C PHE A 27 11.76 -23.28 -12.13
N VAL A 28 12.11 -24.33 -11.38
CA VAL A 28 11.23 -25.47 -11.03
C VAL A 28 11.81 -26.11 -9.76
N GLY A 29 11.24 -25.87 -8.59
CA GLY A 29 11.68 -26.57 -7.39
C GLY A 29 11.11 -26.00 -6.09
N LEU A 30 10.16 -26.74 -5.51
CA LEU A 30 9.43 -26.50 -4.25
C LEU A 30 8.46 -25.28 -4.31
N MET A 31 7.16 -25.40 -4.57
CA MET A 31 6.23 -26.50 -4.27
C MET A 31 6.32 -27.00 -2.82
N SER A 32 6.49 -26.12 -1.83
CA SER A 32 6.30 -26.46 -0.40
C SER A 32 6.08 -25.24 0.52
N LEU A 33 5.35 -24.21 0.09
CA LEU A 33 4.75 -23.26 1.05
C LEU A 33 3.23 -23.21 0.84
N SER A 34 2.61 -24.38 0.94
CA SER A 34 1.23 -24.50 1.38
C SER A 34 1.17 -24.13 2.87
N ILE A 35 1.51 -22.88 3.20
CA ILE A 35 1.04 -22.31 4.45
C ILE A 35 -0.44 -22.09 4.18
N THR A 36 -1.25 -22.96 4.77
CA THR A 36 -2.63 -22.66 5.13
C THR A 36 -2.64 -21.29 5.80
N ALA A 37 -2.79 -20.23 5.01
CA ALA A 37 -3.17 -18.94 5.53
C ALA A 37 -4.58 -19.14 6.08
N CYS A 38 -4.68 -19.39 7.38
CA CYS A 38 -5.91 -19.13 8.11
C CYS A 38 -6.31 -17.70 7.71
N GLY A 39 -7.38 -17.60 6.93
CA GLY A 39 -7.67 -16.47 6.05
C GLY A 39 -7.86 -15.17 6.80
N GLU A 40 -6.79 -14.40 6.92
CA GLU A 40 -6.90 -12.99 7.34
C GLU A 40 -7.59 -12.22 6.21
N SER A 41 -8.68 -11.52 6.55
CA SER A 41 -9.40 -10.72 5.57
C SER A 41 -8.52 -9.58 5.06
N ALA A 42 -8.79 -9.10 3.84
CA ALA A 42 -8.10 -7.94 3.29
C ALA A 42 -8.19 -6.71 4.24
N ILE A 43 -9.34 -6.57 4.91
CA ILE A 43 -9.60 -5.55 5.92
C ILE A 43 -8.63 -5.68 7.11
N GLU A 44 -8.50 -6.86 7.71
CA GLU A 44 -7.62 -7.04 8.88
C GLU A 44 -6.15 -6.84 8.53
N LYS A 45 -5.73 -7.31 7.35
CA LYS A 45 -4.37 -7.06 6.84
C LYS A 45 -4.10 -5.56 6.64
N ALA A 46 -5.07 -4.83 6.06
CA ALA A 46 -4.95 -3.40 5.84
C ALA A 46 -4.91 -2.62 7.16
N LYS A 47 -5.78 -2.96 8.13
CA LYS A 47 -5.81 -2.35 9.46
C LYS A 47 -4.51 -2.59 10.22
N ARG A 48 -3.98 -3.81 10.21
CA ARG A 48 -2.69 -4.12 10.83
C ARG A 48 -1.55 -3.28 10.24
N ARG A 49 -1.55 -3.07 8.91
CA ARG A 49 -0.57 -2.19 8.27
C ARG A 49 -0.76 -0.74 8.69
N HIS A 50 -2.00 -0.26 8.75
CA HIS A 50 -2.33 1.08 9.24
C HIS A 50 -1.80 1.31 10.66
N ASP A 51 -2.08 0.41 11.59
CA ASP A 51 -1.67 0.54 13.00
C ASP A 51 -0.15 0.54 13.14
N TRP A 52 0.55 -0.34 12.41
CA TRP A 52 2.01 -0.35 12.40
C TRP A 52 2.60 0.97 11.88
N VAL A 53 2.01 1.54 10.83
CA VAL A 53 2.47 2.81 10.23
C VAL A 53 2.17 3.99 11.13
N GLN A 54 1.05 3.98 11.85
CA GLN A 54 0.71 5.02 12.81
C GLN A 54 1.76 5.11 13.93
N GLU A 55 2.35 3.98 14.34
CA GLU A 55 3.36 3.94 15.39
C GLU A 55 4.80 4.14 14.89
N ASN A 56 5.12 3.68 13.68
CA ASN A 56 6.50 3.54 13.21
C ASN A 56 6.80 4.22 11.87
N GLY A 57 5.78 4.69 11.16
CA GLY A 57 5.90 5.21 9.80
C GLY A 57 5.80 6.73 9.70
N THR A 58 5.72 7.19 8.46
CA THR A 58 5.56 8.61 8.12
C THR A 58 4.12 8.98 7.78
N PHE A 59 3.79 10.27 7.76
CA PHE A 59 2.46 10.73 7.33
C PHE A 59 2.12 10.32 5.89
N GLY A 60 3.12 10.25 5.00
CA GLY A 60 2.94 9.76 3.63
C GLY A 60 2.56 8.28 3.61
N GLU A 61 3.25 7.46 4.40
CA GLU A 61 2.89 6.04 4.56
C GLU A 61 1.52 5.88 5.21
N LEU A 62 1.16 6.75 6.17
CA LEU A 62 -0.12 6.71 6.86
C LEU A 62 -1.26 6.97 5.88
N CYS A 63 -1.15 8.02 5.04
CA CYS A 63 -2.10 8.29 3.96
C CYS A 63 -2.31 7.07 3.04
N VAL A 64 -1.23 6.38 2.64
CA VAL A 64 -1.34 5.17 1.80
C VAL A 64 -1.99 4.02 2.56
N ALA A 65 -1.63 3.80 3.83
CA ALA A 65 -2.18 2.73 4.65
C ALA A 65 -3.67 2.94 4.95
N THR A 66 -4.09 4.17 5.27
CA THR A 66 -5.49 4.51 5.51
C THR A 66 -6.34 4.33 4.25
N LYS A 67 -5.82 4.70 3.06
CA LYS A 67 -6.48 4.41 1.77
C LYS A 67 -6.63 2.92 1.51
N ALA A 68 -5.64 2.10 1.86
CA ALA A 68 -5.73 0.66 1.72
C ALA A 68 -6.85 0.05 2.60
N VAL A 69 -7.10 0.62 3.79
CA VAL A 69 -8.23 0.20 4.65
C VAL A 69 -9.56 0.61 4.02
N GLN A 70 -9.65 1.85 3.53
CA GLN A 70 -10.82 2.34 2.81
C GLN A 70 -11.17 1.44 1.61
N GLU A 71 -10.19 1.12 0.76
CA GLU A 71 -10.37 0.24 -0.40
C GLU A 71 -10.82 -1.17 0.01
N ALA A 72 -10.26 -1.72 1.10
CA ALA A 72 -10.66 -3.03 1.60
C ALA A 72 -12.14 -3.07 2.06
N TYR A 73 -12.65 -1.99 2.66
CA TYR A 73 -14.07 -1.88 3.02
C TYR A 73 -14.98 -1.62 1.81
N PHE A 74 -14.50 -0.87 0.82
CA PHE A 74 -15.19 -0.71 -0.46
C PHE A 74 -15.38 -2.07 -1.16
N ASP A 75 -14.32 -2.86 -1.26
CA ASP A 75 -14.34 -4.19 -1.88
C ASP A 75 -15.22 -5.18 -1.11
N ALA A 76 -15.32 -5.02 0.22
CA ALA A 76 -16.23 -5.79 1.07
C ALA A 76 -17.69 -5.29 1.04
N ASN A 77 -17.98 -4.20 0.31
CA ASN A 77 -19.28 -3.53 0.23
C ASN A 77 -19.85 -3.07 1.60
N ASP A 78 -18.96 -2.76 2.55
CA ASP A 78 -19.31 -2.16 3.83
C ASP A 78 -19.20 -0.64 3.72
N MET A 79 -20.29 -0.02 3.26
CA MET A 79 -20.31 1.41 2.92
C MET A 79 -20.24 2.32 4.15
N GLU A 80 -20.65 1.85 5.33
CA GLU A 80 -20.53 2.61 6.57
C GLU A 80 -19.06 2.79 6.93
N GLN A 81 -18.32 1.68 6.97
CA GLN A 81 -16.88 1.70 7.23
C GLN A 81 -16.11 2.41 6.12
N PHE A 82 -16.48 2.18 4.85
CA PHE A 82 -15.88 2.91 3.74
C PHE A 82 -15.94 4.43 3.93
N ASN A 83 -17.11 4.98 4.30
CA ASN A 83 -17.27 6.43 4.46
C ASN A 83 -16.46 6.98 5.65
N PHE A 84 -16.38 6.22 6.74
CA PHE A 84 -15.51 6.56 7.87
C PHE A 84 -14.05 6.63 7.41
N TRP A 85 -13.56 5.55 6.80
CA TRP A 85 -12.17 5.45 6.36
C TRP A 85 -11.82 6.40 5.21
N HIS A 86 -12.78 6.76 4.35
CA HIS A 86 -12.62 7.81 3.34
C HIS A 86 -12.28 9.15 3.99
N THR A 87 -13.04 9.56 4.99
CA THR A 87 -12.80 10.82 5.70
C THR A 87 -11.45 10.79 6.43
N SER A 88 -11.11 9.66 7.06
CA SER A 88 -9.81 9.48 7.70
C SER A 88 -8.65 9.52 6.69
N ALA A 89 -8.81 8.92 5.50
CA ALA A 89 -7.81 8.93 4.45
C ALA A 89 -7.56 10.36 3.95
N ASP A 90 -8.62 11.15 3.73
CA ASP A 90 -8.49 12.55 3.35
C ASP A 90 -7.72 13.35 4.39
N ALA A 91 -8.04 13.19 5.68
CA ALA A 91 -7.33 13.86 6.77
C ALA A 91 -5.85 13.43 6.85
N ALA A 92 -5.56 12.13 6.76
CA ALA A 92 -4.19 11.62 6.78
C ALA A 92 -3.37 12.15 5.59
N CYS A 93 -3.96 12.20 4.40
CA CYS A 93 -3.30 12.73 3.20
C CYS A 93 -3.16 14.26 3.23
N ALA A 94 -4.08 14.99 3.87
CA ALA A 94 -3.91 16.42 4.13
C ALA A 94 -2.76 16.67 5.11
N ASN A 95 -2.66 15.89 6.18
CA ASN A 95 -1.55 15.97 7.12
C ASN A 95 -0.20 15.66 6.45
N ALA A 96 -0.14 14.67 5.56
CA ALA A 96 1.06 14.38 4.77
C ALA A 96 1.48 15.56 3.88
N GLN A 97 0.52 16.32 3.36
CA GLN A 97 0.79 17.52 2.56
C GLN A 97 1.23 18.71 3.43
N LEU A 98 0.61 18.89 4.60
CA LEU A 98 0.86 20.03 5.49
C LEU A 98 2.15 19.86 6.29
N LEU A 99 2.38 18.69 6.87
CA LEU A 99 3.51 18.39 7.75
C LEU A 99 4.71 17.79 7.00
N GLY A 100 4.50 17.39 5.74
CA GLY A 100 5.48 16.71 4.91
C GLY A 100 5.36 15.19 4.97
N ALA A 101 5.36 14.55 3.79
CA ALA A 101 5.12 13.11 3.66
C ALA A 101 6.20 12.23 4.32
N SER A 102 7.40 12.75 4.52
CA SER A 102 8.51 12.07 5.19
C SER A 102 8.53 12.26 6.71
N THR A 103 7.65 13.11 7.25
CA THR A 103 7.63 13.41 8.69
C THR A 103 7.10 12.20 9.47
N PRO A 104 7.80 11.73 10.52
CA PRO A 104 7.33 10.63 11.35
C PRO A 104 6.04 10.98 12.10
N VAL A 105 5.06 10.06 12.09
CA VAL A 105 3.75 10.31 12.72
C VAL A 105 3.89 10.53 14.24
N LYS A 106 4.73 9.73 14.90
CA LYS A 106 4.94 9.77 16.35
C LYS A 106 5.58 11.08 16.85
N GLU A 107 6.40 11.73 16.03
CA GLU A 107 7.06 12.98 16.39
C GLU A 107 6.08 14.16 16.44
N ALA A 108 5.12 14.21 15.52
CA ALA A 108 4.10 15.24 15.49
C ALA A 108 3.11 15.14 16.67
N VAL A 109 2.71 13.92 17.05
CA VAL A 109 1.83 13.69 18.21
C VAL A 109 2.50 14.09 19.54
N SER A 110 3.83 13.98 19.61
CA SER A 110 4.59 14.36 20.80
C SER A 110 4.75 15.88 20.95
N GLN A 111 4.57 16.66 19.87
CA GLN A 111 4.64 18.13 19.95
C GLN A 111 3.35 18.77 20.49
N GLU A 112 2.19 18.13 20.33
CA GLU A 112 0.93 18.65 20.89
C GLU A 112 0.85 18.53 22.43
N SER A 113 1.58 17.59 23.03
CA SER A 113 1.52 17.34 24.48
C SER A 113 2.44 18.24 25.32
N ASP A 114 3.47 18.86 24.73
CA ASP A 114 4.43 19.74 25.45
C ASP A 114 4.04 21.23 25.42
N GLY A 115 2.98 21.59 24.67
CA GLY A 115 2.52 22.99 24.50
C GLY A 115 1.47 23.47 25.51
N SER A 116 1.01 22.63 26.45
CA SER A 116 0.07 23.02 27.52
C SER A 116 0.80 23.19 28.85
N ARG A 117 1.43 24.34 29.05
CA ARG A 117 1.86 24.82 30.37
C ARG A 117 1.65 26.32 30.52
#